data_AF-A0A3R6YVI5-F1
#
_entry.id   AF-A0A3R6YVI5-F1
#
_cell.length_a   1.000
_cell.length_b   1.000
_cell.length_c   1.000
_cell.angle_alpha   90.00
_cell.angle_beta   90.00
_cell.angle_gamma   90.00
#
_symmetry.space_group_name_H-M   'P 1'
#
loop_
_entity.id
_entity.type
_entity.pdbx_description
1 polymer ?
#
loop_
_entity_poly.entity_id
_entity_poly.type
_entity_poly.pdbx_seq_one_letter_code
_entity_poly.pdbx_strand_id
1 'polypeptide(L)'
;MEMLTLILSLCNFPIMEFNGSALTATTVAPHAMTTLSPAQLKSMADMYWLKQFQILQIVYTVSYGIMFGLSMSLLVYLRRNRSTAYKGNANAARKVILPSFEPLFWVIAALTGVYFCYFLAASSIDYVTPVTISWFTETVSQGRQFTFFVVAAFLLQKSVSRPALVRSMVIAAVITVIPIISVRILDVKAASTQTSFAVTCLLRAFDTMWFVWMLVRPVSRASVRTQREFALFALVYYASSYVYAVLILMHNYTDSAMVVFCTVIWASFAPFFVWRLLRADTEHWRGLSERACEFQQHFRENQGMQEIVSAQGLHVLLEMHRKDLIDFAHLELQQVLGVGASANVYRGKLHSSIQVAVKVYSPTEISESTILEFSQEAALCTALKHPNIVLFHGMCICPPSICLVYELCRGSLEDALRNSLSNDHTEPLWPK
;
A
#
# COMPACT_ATOMS: atom_id res chain seq x y z
N MET A 1 -13.91 -20.42 -12.94
CA MET A 1 -14.26 -20.78 -14.34
C MET A 1 -15.75 -20.70 -14.56
N GLU A 2 -16.58 -21.45 -13.82
CA GLU A 2 -18.04 -21.57 -14.02
C GLU A 2 -18.79 -20.23 -14.16
N MET A 3 -18.44 -19.20 -13.39
CA MET A 3 -19.04 -17.87 -13.52
C MET A 3 -18.66 -17.13 -14.82
N LEU A 4 -17.46 -17.38 -15.35
CA LEU A 4 -17.04 -16.87 -16.66
C LEU A 4 -17.83 -17.56 -17.77
N THR A 5 -18.04 -18.88 -17.67
CA THR A 5 -18.93 -19.63 -18.56
C THR A 5 -20.39 -19.21 -18.42
N LEU A 6 -20.86 -18.84 -17.23
CA LEU A 6 -22.21 -18.31 -17.02
C LEU A 6 -22.39 -16.94 -17.71
N ILE A 7 -21.41 -16.04 -17.58
CA ILE A 7 -21.43 -14.73 -18.26
C ILE A 7 -21.34 -14.90 -19.78
N LEU A 8 -20.45 -15.78 -20.28
CA LEU A 8 -20.34 -16.09 -21.71
C LEU A 8 -21.63 -16.77 -22.26
N SER A 9 -22.31 -17.59 -21.45
CA SER A 9 -23.59 -18.22 -21.79
C SER A 9 -24.76 -17.23 -21.80
N LEU A 10 -24.77 -16.26 -20.87
CA LEU A 10 -25.73 -15.15 -20.89
C LEU A 10 -25.51 -14.20 -22.09
N CYS A 11 -24.26 -14.11 -22.58
CA CYS A 11 -23.90 -13.35 -23.78
C CYS A 11 -24.15 -14.12 -25.09
N ASN A 12 -25.15 -15.01 -25.17
CA ASN A 12 -25.40 -15.83 -26.36
C ASN A 12 -25.74 -14.94 -27.58
N PHE A 13 -24.75 -14.71 -28.46
CA PHE A 13 -24.82 -13.75 -29.56
C PHE A 13 -25.49 -14.34 -30.80
N PRO A 14 -26.62 -13.79 -31.28
CA PRO A 14 -26.94 -13.86 -32.70
C PRO A 14 -25.98 -12.92 -33.45
N ILE A 15 -25.04 -13.51 -34.19
CA ILE A 15 -24.16 -12.77 -35.11
C ILE A 15 -25.04 -12.24 -36.25
N MET A 16 -25.08 -10.92 -36.42
CA MET A 16 -25.69 -10.28 -37.58
C MET A 16 -24.62 -9.43 -38.26
N GLU A 17 -23.90 -10.04 -39.19
CA GLU A 17 -22.89 -9.37 -40.00
C GLU A 17 -23.56 -8.32 -40.90
N PHE A 18 -23.40 -7.04 -40.56
CA PHE A 18 -23.74 -5.94 -41.47
C PHE A 18 -22.60 -5.70 -42.46
N ASN A 19 -22.41 -6.63 -43.39
CA ASN A 19 -21.46 -6.47 -44.48
C ASN A 19 -21.98 -5.43 -45.49
N GLY A 20 -21.43 -4.22 -45.39
CA GLY A 20 -21.76 -3.08 -46.24
C GLY A 20 -21.19 -3.16 -47.66
N SER A 21 -21.39 -4.27 -48.37
CA SER A 21 -20.99 -4.39 -49.78
C SER A 21 -21.78 -5.49 -50.52
N ALA A 22 -22.56 -5.06 -51.52
CA ALA A 22 -23.12 -5.83 -52.64
C ALA A 22 -23.92 -7.13 -52.35
N LEU A 23 -25.17 -7.14 -52.85
CA LEU A 23 -25.99 -8.35 -52.99
C LEU A 23 -25.35 -9.37 -53.94
N THR A 24 -25.00 -10.55 -53.43
CA THR A 24 -24.90 -11.78 -54.24
C THR A 24 -25.73 -12.88 -53.58
N ALA A 25 -26.85 -13.24 -54.21
CA ALA A 25 -27.84 -14.17 -53.68
C ALA A 25 -27.71 -15.56 -54.32
N THR A 26 -27.39 -16.56 -53.49
CA THR A 26 -27.48 -18.02 -53.77
C THR A 26 -27.49 -18.71 -52.40
N THR A 27 -28.46 -19.54 -51.98
CA THR A 27 -29.70 -20.03 -52.61
C THR A 27 -30.76 -20.35 -51.54
N VAL A 28 -31.83 -19.56 -51.41
CA VAL A 28 -33.09 -19.94 -50.73
C VAL A 28 -34.26 -19.30 -51.50
N ALA A 29 -35.41 -19.97 -51.53
CA ALA A 29 -36.55 -19.63 -52.40
C ALA A 29 -37.15 -18.23 -52.14
N PRO A 30 -37.69 -17.56 -53.18
CA PRO A 30 -38.18 -16.20 -53.08
C PRO A 30 -39.66 -16.16 -52.67
N HIS A 31 -39.96 -15.69 -51.46
CA HIS A 31 -41.11 -14.83 -51.12
C HIS A 31 -40.95 -14.34 -49.67
N ALA A 32 -41.35 -13.09 -49.40
CA ALA A 32 -41.24 -12.41 -48.10
C ALA A 32 -39.81 -12.12 -47.58
N MET A 33 -38.99 -11.43 -48.38
CA MET A 33 -37.94 -10.55 -47.84
C MET A 33 -38.26 -9.10 -48.22
N THR A 34 -39.22 -8.52 -47.51
CA THR A 34 -39.66 -7.13 -47.66
C THR A 34 -38.46 -6.20 -47.44
N THR A 35 -38.26 -5.24 -48.34
CA THR A 35 -37.20 -4.23 -48.24
C THR A 35 -37.40 -3.38 -46.98
N LEU A 36 -36.63 -3.67 -45.92
CA LEU A 36 -36.65 -2.89 -44.68
C LEU A 36 -36.31 -1.43 -44.99
N SER A 37 -37.20 -0.52 -44.59
CA SER A 37 -36.99 0.91 -44.80
C SER A 37 -35.78 1.42 -43.99
N PRO A 38 -35.13 2.51 -44.39
CA PRO A 38 -34.03 3.11 -43.63
C PRO A 38 -34.40 3.45 -42.17
N ALA A 39 -35.67 3.76 -41.91
CA ALA A 39 -36.21 4.00 -40.57
C ALA A 39 -36.25 2.71 -39.73
N GLN A 40 -36.67 1.58 -40.32
CA GLN A 40 -36.68 0.27 -39.63
C GLN A 40 -35.25 -0.19 -39.33
N LEU A 41 -34.34 -0.09 -40.29
CA LEU A 41 -32.91 -0.38 -40.10
C LEU A 41 -32.30 0.44 -38.96
N LYS A 42 -32.58 1.75 -38.92
CA LYS A 42 -32.16 2.62 -37.81
C LYS A 42 -32.75 2.17 -36.47
N SER A 43 -34.06 1.89 -36.41
CA SER A 43 -34.70 1.44 -35.16
C SER A 43 -34.15 0.11 -34.62
N MET A 44 -33.75 -0.81 -35.51
CA MET A 44 -33.12 -2.07 -35.12
C MET A 44 -31.71 -1.87 -34.59
N ALA A 45 -30.93 -0.97 -35.20
CA ALA A 45 -29.60 -0.58 -34.72
C ALA A 45 -29.70 0.12 -33.36
N ASP A 46 -30.57 1.11 -33.20
CA ASP A 46 -30.78 1.85 -31.94
C ASP A 46 -31.18 0.88 -30.79
N MET A 47 -32.04 -0.10 -31.07
CA MET A 47 -32.43 -1.15 -30.11
C MET A 47 -31.29 -2.11 -29.76
N TYR A 48 -30.44 -2.50 -30.73
CA TYR A 48 -29.25 -3.32 -30.48
C TYR A 48 -28.28 -2.61 -29.53
N TRP A 49 -27.99 -1.32 -29.81
CA TRP A 49 -27.09 -0.51 -29.01
C TRP A 49 -27.59 -0.32 -27.58
N LEU A 50 -28.88 -0.01 -27.39
CA LEU A 50 -29.50 0.09 -26.07
C LEU A 50 -29.28 -1.18 -25.24
N LYS A 51 -29.48 -2.35 -25.85
CA LYS A 51 -29.27 -3.65 -25.21
C LYS A 51 -27.80 -3.90 -24.85
N GLN A 52 -26.85 -3.52 -25.70
CA GLN A 52 -25.41 -3.64 -25.38
C GLN A 52 -25.02 -2.75 -24.18
N PHE A 53 -25.56 -1.53 -24.08
CA PHE A 53 -25.30 -0.68 -22.93
C PHE A 53 -25.96 -1.20 -21.63
N GLN A 54 -27.17 -1.78 -21.70
CA GLN A 54 -27.77 -2.48 -20.55
C GLN A 54 -26.90 -3.66 -20.08
N ILE A 55 -26.35 -4.47 -21.00
CA ILE A 55 -25.42 -5.56 -20.66
C ILE A 55 -24.16 -5.00 -19.99
N LEU A 56 -23.56 -3.93 -20.55
CA LEU A 56 -22.38 -3.27 -19.96
C LEU A 56 -22.64 -2.78 -18.53
N GLN A 57 -23.83 -2.24 -18.29
CA GLN A 57 -24.27 -1.74 -16.99
C GLN A 57 -24.48 -2.86 -15.95
N ILE A 58 -25.03 -4.01 -16.35
CA ILE A 58 -25.11 -5.22 -15.52
C ILE A 58 -23.69 -5.73 -15.21
N VAL A 59 -22.81 -5.79 -16.21
CA VAL A 59 -21.41 -6.21 -16.05
C VAL A 59 -20.64 -5.28 -15.11
N TYR A 60 -20.89 -3.96 -15.16
CA TYR A 60 -20.35 -3.02 -14.16
C TYR A 60 -20.91 -3.28 -12.75
N THR A 61 -22.22 -3.49 -12.60
CA THR A 61 -22.86 -3.80 -11.31
C THR A 61 -22.22 -5.04 -10.66
N VAL A 62 -22.08 -6.13 -11.42
CA VAL A 62 -21.44 -7.37 -10.94
C VAL A 62 -19.96 -7.15 -10.62
N SER A 63 -19.21 -6.48 -11.50
CA SER A 63 -17.78 -6.21 -11.31
C SER A 63 -17.49 -5.37 -10.05
N TYR A 64 -18.22 -4.27 -9.84
CA TYR A 64 -18.04 -3.43 -8.65
C TYR A 64 -18.57 -4.11 -7.38
N GLY A 65 -19.64 -4.92 -7.48
CA GLY A 65 -20.13 -5.75 -6.36
C GLY A 65 -19.08 -6.75 -5.88
N ILE A 66 -18.39 -7.43 -6.81
CA ILE A 66 -17.26 -8.32 -6.50
C ILE A 66 -16.12 -7.53 -5.83
N MET A 67 -15.71 -6.38 -6.39
CA MET A 67 -14.63 -5.57 -5.82
C MET A 67 -14.96 -5.07 -4.39
N PHE A 68 -16.20 -4.63 -4.17
CA PHE A 68 -16.69 -4.18 -2.87
C PHE A 68 -16.73 -5.34 -1.86
N GLY A 69 -17.33 -6.47 -2.25
CA GLY A 69 -17.43 -7.67 -1.41
C GLY A 69 -16.06 -8.24 -1.02
N LEU A 70 -15.10 -8.27 -1.94
CA LEU A 70 -13.72 -8.66 -1.65
C LEU A 70 -13.04 -7.67 -0.69
N SER A 71 -13.16 -6.37 -0.94
CA SER A 71 -12.59 -5.32 -0.07
C SER A 71 -13.14 -5.39 1.36
N MET A 72 -14.46 -5.59 1.51
CA MET A 72 -15.11 -5.77 2.81
C MET A 72 -14.71 -7.08 3.50
N SER A 73 -14.60 -8.18 2.74
CA SER A 73 -14.13 -9.48 3.26
C SER A 73 -12.71 -9.40 3.80
N LEU A 74 -11.83 -8.65 3.11
CA LEU A 74 -10.47 -8.37 3.56
C LEU A 74 -10.44 -7.51 4.84
N LEU A 75 -11.27 -6.48 4.96
CA LEU A 75 -11.41 -5.69 6.19
C LEU A 75 -11.86 -6.55 7.39
N VAL A 76 -12.85 -7.44 7.20
CA VAL A 76 -13.31 -8.37 8.23
C VAL A 76 -12.21 -9.38 8.61
N TYR A 77 -11.50 -9.93 7.62
CA TYR A 77 -10.36 -10.83 7.83
C TYR A 77 -9.25 -10.18 8.67
N LEU A 78 -8.86 -8.94 8.34
CA LEU A 78 -7.88 -8.15 9.08
C LEU A 78 -8.30 -7.96 10.55
N ARG A 79 -9.53 -7.48 10.78
CA ARG A 79 -10.06 -7.25 12.14
C ARG A 79 -10.14 -8.53 12.97
N ARG A 80 -10.60 -9.65 12.37
CA ARG A 80 -10.70 -10.95 13.05
C ARG A 80 -9.32 -11.51 13.43
N ASN A 81 -8.36 -11.49 12.51
CA ASN A 81 -7.00 -11.95 12.79
C ASN A 81 -6.29 -11.05 13.82
N ARG A 82 -6.50 -9.73 13.78
CA ARG A 82 -5.97 -8.79 14.79
C ARG A 82 -6.52 -9.08 16.19
N SER A 83 -7.84 -9.25 16.33
CA SER A 83 -8.47 -9.65 17.60
C SER A 83 -7.92 -10.98 18.12
N THR A 84 -7.65 -11.92 17.23
CA THR A 84 -7.11 -13.25 17.58
C THR A 84 -5.62 -13.20 17.96
N ALA A 85 -4.84 -12.30 17.34
CA ALA A 85 -3.44 -12.06 17.70
C ALA A 85 -3.29 -11.41 19.08
N TYR A 86 -4.16 -10.45 19.44
CA TYR A 86 -4.17 -9.87 20.79
C TYR A 86 -4.53 -10.88 21.90
N LYS A 87 -5.13 -12.03 21.55
CA LYS A 87 -5.36 -13.16 22.47
C LYS A 87 -4.15 -14.13 22.57
N GLY A 88 -2.97 -13.72 22.11
CA GLY A 88 -1.72 -14.49 22.24
C GLY A 88 -1.44 -15.53 21.16
N ASN A 89 -2.26 -15.62 20.10
CA ASN A 89 -2.05 -16.61 19.05
C ASN A 89 -0.94 -16.17 18.05
N ALA A 90 0.25 -16.78 18.18
CA ALA A 90 1.40 -16.50 17.32
C ALA A 90 1.15 -16.74 15.81
N ASN A 91 0.34 -17.75 15.46
CA ASN A 91 -0.03 -18.03 14.06
C ASN A 91 -0.99 -16.97 13.49
N ALA A 92 -1.81 -16.34 14.34
CA ALA A 92 -2.60 -15.18 13.95
C ALA A 92 -1.70 -13.94 13.79
N ALA A 93 -0.79 -13.68 14.72
CA ALA A 93 0.16 -12.55 14.69
C ALA A 93 0.95 -12.49 13.38
N ARG A 94 1.53 -13.63 12.95
CA ARG A 94 2.22 -13.78 11.65
C ARG A 94 1.35 -13.42 10.43
N LYS A 95 0.01 -13.41 10.53
CA LYS A 95 -0.92 -13.12 9.42
C LYS A 95 -1.57 -11.72 9.45
N VAL A 96 -1.43 -10.91 10.50
CA VAL A 96 -2.29 -9.72 10.74
C VAL A 96 -2.25 -8.59 9.68
N ILE A 97 -1.13 -8.38 8.96
CA ILE A 97 -0.85 -7.15 8.17
C ILE A 97 -0.70 -5.90 9.07
N LEU A 98 -0.10 -4.78 8.59
CA LEU A 98 0.03 -3.57 9.44
C LEU A 98 -1.33 -2.86 9.59
N PRO A 99 -1.70 -2.40 10.81
CA PRO A 99 -2.95 -1.68 11.04
C PRO A 99 -3.12 -0.40 10.20
N SER A 100 -2.02 0.17 9.74
CA SER A 100 -1.99 1.37 8.90
C SER A 100 -2.49 1.16 7.46
N PHE A 101 -2.67 -0.09 7.00
CA PHE A 101 -3.35 -0.38 5.73
C PHE A 101 -4.88 -0.47 5.86
N GLU A 102 -5.45 -0.53 7.07
CA GLU A 102 -6.91 -0.58 7.26
C GLU A 102 -7.63 0.63 6.61
N PRO A 103 -7.15 1.88 6.76
CA PRO A 103 -7.76 3.03 6.07
C PRO A 103 -7.66 2.96 4.53
N LEU A 104 -6.61 2.35 3.99
CA LEU A 104 -6.46 2.17 2.53
C LEU A 104 -7.54 1.22 1.98
N PHE A 105 -7.80 0.10 2.66
CA PHE A 105 -8.90 -0.79 2.28
C PHE A 105 -10.27 -0.13 2.44
N TRP A 106 -10.47 0.74 3.44
CA TRP A 106 -11.70 1.54 3.54
C TRP A 106 -11.89 2.53 2.38
N VAL A 107 -10.82 3.17 1.88
CA VAL A 107 -10.90 4.05 0.70
C VAL A 107 -11.30 3.25 -0.54
N ILE A 108 -10.69 2.07 -0.77
CA ILE A 108 -11.02 1.19 -1.90
C ILE A 108 -12.46 0.66 -1.78
N ALA A 109 -12.89 0.24 -0.58
CA ALA A 109 -14.24 -0.22 -0.32
C ALA A 109 -15.29 0.90 -0.52
N ALA A 110 -15.01 2.12 -0.04
CA ALA A 110 -15.91 3.26 -0.24
C ALA A 110 -16.07 3.60 -1.73
N LEU A 111 -14.97 3.70 -2.46
CA LEU A 111 -14.99 4.01 -3.90
C LEU A 111 -15.73 2.95 -4.71
N THR A 112 -15.42 1.66 -4.48
CA THR A 112 -16.07 0.55 -5.18
C THR A 112 -17.55 0.40 -4.78
N GLY A 113 -17.89 0.68 -3.52
CA GLY A 113 -19.26 0.71 -3.01
C GLY A 113 -20.09 1.82 -3.64
N VAL A 114 -19.55 3.03 -3.82
CA VAL A 114 -20.25 4.14 -4.51
C VAL A 114 -20.58 3.77 -5.95
N TYR A 115 -19.63 3.22 -6.71
CA TYR A 115 -19.90 2.74 -8.07
C TYR A 115 -20.89 1.57 -8.08
N PHE A 116 -20.79 0.61 -7.14
CA PHE A 116 -21.74 -0.49 -7.04
C PHE A 116 -23.16 -0.01 -6.80
N CYS A 117 -23.39 0.87 -5.81
CA CYS A 117 -24.69 1.44 -5.52
C CYS A 117 -25.24 2.25 -6.70
N TYR A 118 -24.39 3.04 -7.38
CA TYR A 118 -24.78 3.77 -8.58
C TYR A 118 -25.26 2.83 -9.71
N PHE A 119 -24.46 1.83 -10.07
CA PHE A 119 -24.80 0.94 -11.18
C PHE A 119 -25.99 0.03 -10.85
N LEU A 120 -26.11 -0.42 -9.60
CA LEU A 120 -27.28 -1.16 -9.10
C LEU A 120 -28.56 -0.32 -9.20
N ALA A 121 -28.53 0.91 -8.70
CA ALA A 121 -29.67 1.83 -8.77
C ALA A 121 -30.04 2.13 -10.22
N ALA A 122 -29.07 2.53 -11.05
CA ALA A 122 -29.31 2.83 -12.46
C ALA A 122 -29.82 1.59 -13.24
N SER A 123 -29.35 0.38 -12.91
CA SER A 123 -29.83 -0.87 -13.53
C SER A 123 -31.24 -1.26 -13.08
N SER A 124 -31.69 -0.81 -11.91
CA SER A 124 -33.05 -1.07 -11.41
C SER A 124 -34.13 -0.19 -12.04
N ILE A 125 -33.74 0.88 -12.74
CA ILE A 125 -34.62 1.85 -13.41
C ILE A 125 -34.33 1.98 -14.91
N ASP A 126 -33.56 1.04 -15.50
CA ASP A 126 -33.12 1.04 -16.90
C ASP A 126 -32.48 2.37 -17.37
N TYR A 127 -31.76 3.06 -16.47
CA TYR A 127 -31.15 4.36 -16.76
C TYR A 127 -29.80 4.20 -17.46
N VAL A 128 -29.86 4.10 -18.78
CA VAL A 128 -28.72 3.87 -19.68
C VAL A 128 -28.02 5.18 -20.10
N THR A 129 -28.72 6.33 -20.04
CA THR A 129 -28.28 7.61 -20.61
C THR A 129 -26.87 8.07 -20.21
N PRO A 130 -26.36 7.87 -18.98
CA PRO A 130 -24.99 8.30 -18.63
C PRO A 130 -23.90 7.48 -19.34
N VAL A 131 -24.16 6.20 -19.61
CA VAL A 131 -23.18 5.28 -20.20
C VAL A 131 -22.89 5.62 -21.67
N THR A 132 -23.77 6.38 -22.33
CA THR A 132 -23.54 6.86 -23.70
C THR A 132 -22.67 8.12 -23.77
N ILE A 133 -22.27 8.70 -22.62
CA ILE A 133 -21.53 9.97 -22.56
C ILE A 133 -20.02 9.71 -22.34
N SER A 134 -19.17 10.28 -23.19
CA SER A 134 -17.71 10.06 -23.18
C SER A 134 -17.05 10.38 -21.84
N TRP A 135 -17.29 11.58 -21.29
CA TRP A 135 -16.70 11.97 -19.99
C TRP A 135 -17.15 11.06 -18.83
N PHE A 136 -18.36 10.50 -18.88
CA PHE A 136 -18.86 9.59 -17.84
C PHE A 136 -18.19 8.22 -17.93
N THR A 137 -18.06 7.66 -19.13
CA THR A 137 -17.34 6.39 -19.33
C THR A 137 -15.86 6.49 -19.00
N GLU A 138 -15.21 7.63 -19.31
CA GLU A 138 -13.84 7.88 -18.85
C GLU A 138 -13.77 8.01 -17.32
N THR A 139 -14.72 8.70 -16.67
CA THR A 139 -14.80 8.76 -15.19
C THR A 139 -14.87 7.36 -14.56
N VAL A 140 -15.65 6.44 -15.14
CA VAL A 140 -15.80 5.04 -14.70
C VAL A 140 -14.54 4.19 -14.96
N SER A 141 -13.73 4.54 -15.96
CA SER A 141 -12.40 3.97 -16.18
C SER A 141 -11.40 4.50 -15.15
N GLN A 142 -11.33 5.82 -15.00
CA GLN A 142 -10.40 6.52 -14.12
C GLN A 142 -10.64 6.22 -12.64
N GLY A 143 -11.88 5.98 -12.22
CA GLY A 143 -12.20 5.48 -10.88
C GLY A 143 -11.58 4.12 -10.54
N ARG A 144 -11.36 3.23 -11.54
CA ARG A 144 -10.59 1.99 -11.33
C ARG A 144 -9.09 2.26 -11.28
N GLN A 145 -8.59 3.09 -12.20
CA GLN A 145 -7.18 3.47 -12.24
C GLN A 145 -6.73 4.14 -10.93
N PHE A 146 -7.59 4.92 -10.28
CA PHE A 146 -7.35 5.49 -8.95
C PHE A 146 -7.00 4.41 -7.92
N THR A 147 -7.68 3.25 -7.94
CA THR A 147 -7.35 2.13 -7.04
C THR A 147 -5.93 1.61 -7.28
N PHE A 148 -5.47 1.56 -8.53
CA PHE A 148 -4.10 1.15 -8.86
C PHE A 148 -3.08 2.22 -8.45
N PHE A 149 -3.35 3.49 -8.78
CA PHE A 149 -2.47 4.61 -8.49
C PHE A 149 -2.34 4.92 -7.00
N VAL A 150 -3.41 4.83 -6.20
CA VAL A 150 -3.30 5.01 -4.74
C VAL A 150 -2.34 3.98 -4.16
N VAL A 151 -2.44 2.71 -4.57
CA VAL A 151 -1.59 1.63 -4.06
C VAL A 151 -0.14 1.82 -4.53
N ALA A 152 0.09 2.11 -5.81
CA ALA A 152 1.42 2.38 -6.35
C ALA A 152 2.08 3.62 -5.70
N ALA A 153 1.35 4.74 -5.59
CA ALA A 153 1.81 5.95 -4.93
C ALA A 153 1.94 5.81 -3.41
N PHE A 154 1.26 4.83 -2.78
CA PHE A 154 1.45 4.49 -1.38
C PHE A 154 2.75 3.72 -1.14
N LEU A 155 3.12 2.79 -2.02
CA LEU A 155 4.41 2.10 -1.95
C LEU A 155 5.62 3.04 -2.07
N LEU A 156 5.50 4.16 -2.79
CA LEU A 156 6.55 5.17 -2.89
C LEU A 156 6.69 6.08 -1.65
N GLN A 157 5.76 6.04 -0.69
CA GLN A 157 5.88 6.86 0.53
C GLN A 157 6.98 6.33 1.46
N LYS A 158 7.75 7.24 2.08
CA LYS A 158 8.77 6.89 3.07
C LYS A 158 8.22 6.31 4.39
N SER A 159 6.90 6.34 4.62
CA SER A 159 6.28 5.82 5.85
C SER A 159 4.92 5.17 5.60
N VAL A 160 4.50 4.27 6.50
CA VAL A 160 3.15 3.65 6.50
C VAL A 160 2.21 4.42 7.43
N SER A 161 2.05 5.72 7.21
CA SER A 161 1.29 6.63 8.10
C SER A 161 0.00 7.15 7.47
N ARG A 162 -0.95 7.67 8.28
CA ARG A 162 -2.16 8.31 7.75
C ARG A 162 -1.86 9.52 6.85
N PRO A 163 -0.92 10.43 7.18
CA PRO A 163 -0.52 11.51 6.28
C PRO A 163 0.11 11.01 4.97
N ALA A 164 0.87 9.92 5.00
CA ALA A 164 1.40 9.29 3.79
C ALA A 164 0.27 8.78 2.89
N LEU A 165 -0.76 8.14 3.44
CA LEU A 165 -1.93 7.70 2.68
C LEU A 165 -2.66 8.88 2.02
N VAL A 166 -2.87 9.98 2.75
CA VAL A 166 -3.50 11.19 2.20
C VAL A 166 -2.68 11.75 1.02
N ARG A 167 -1.34 11.80 1.13
CA ARG A 167 -0.46 12.21 0.01
C ARG A 167 -0.62 11.30 -1.20
N SER A 168 -0.67 9.98 -1.01
CA SER A 168 -0.89 9.01 -2.10
C SER A 168 -2.27 9.13 -2.75
N MET A 169 -3.31 9.43 -1.96
CA MET A 169 -4.65 9.74 -2.47
C MET A 169 -4.66 11.01 -3.31
N VAL A 170 -3.96 12.06 -2.88
CA VAL A 170 -3.84 13.32 -3.65
C VAL A 170 -3.09 13.06 -4.97
N ILE A 171 -1.97 12.33 -4.95
CA ILE A 171 -1.21 11.98 -6.16
C ILE A 171 -2.09 11.20 -7.15
N ALA A 172 -2.78 10.15 -6.67
CA ALA A 172 -3.67 9.35 -7.51
C ALA A 172 -4.85 10.16 -8.06
N ALA A 173 -5.45 11.04 -7.25
CA ALA A 173 -6.54 11.91 -7.69
C ALA A 173 -6.07 12.84 -8.82
N VAL A 174 -4.92 13.52 -8.65
CA VAL A 174 -4.37 14.41 -9.69
C VAL A 174 -4.15 13.67 -11.01
N ILE A 175 -3.53 12.49 -10.97
CA ILE A 175 -3.29 11.68 -12.18
C ILE A 175 -4.61 11.34 -12.87
N THR A 176 -5.57 10.75 -12.14
CA THR A 176 -6.82 10.27 -12.74
C THR A 176 -7.83 11.34 -13.15
N VAL A 177 -7.74 12.55 -12.58
CA VAL A 177 -8.62 13.67 -12.93
C VAL A 177 -8.20 14.33 -14.25
N ILE A 178 -6.92 14.30 -14.61
CA ILE A 178 -6.42 14.91 -15.85
C ILE A 178 -7.09 14.31 -17.11
N PRO A 179 -7.18 12.97 -17.29
CA PRO A 179 -7.91 12.36 -18.41
C PRO A 179 -9.41 12.69 -18.45
N ILE A 180 -10.08 12.77 -17.29
CA ILE A 180 -11.51 13.14 -17.22
C ILE A 180 -11.71 14.57 -17.75
N ILE A 181 -10.87 15.51 -17.30
CA ILE A 181 -10.92 16.90 -17.75
C ILE A 181 -10.58 17.01 -19.24
N SER A 182 -9.58 16.28 -19.74
CA SER A 182 -9.22 16.33 -21.17
C SER A 182 -10.34 15.82 -22.06
N VAL A 183 -10.95 14.67 -21.74
CA VAL A 183 -12.10 14.14 -22.50
C VAL A 183 -13.27 15.14 -22.46
N ARG A 184 -13.55 15.74 -21.30
CA ARG A 184 -14.60 16.76 -21.19
C ARG A 184 -14.33 18.01 -22.04
N ILE A 185 -13.08 18.46 -22.15
CA ILE A 185 -12.70 19.59 -23.02
C ILE A 185 -12.85 19.21 -24.50
N LEU A 186 -12.50 17.98 -24.89
CA LEU A 186 -12.61 17.48 -26.25
C LEU A 186 -14.08 17.33 -26.69
N ASP A 187 -14.94 16.79 -25.82
CA ASP A 187 -16.39 16.75 -25.99
C ASP A 187 -16.96 18.17 -26.24
N VAL A 188 -16.62 19.14 -25.38
CA VAL A 188 -17.14 20.53 -25.45
C VAL A 188 -16.65 21.26 -26.71
N LYS A 189 -15.44 20.95 -27.19
CA LYS A 189 -14.89 21.51 -28.43
C LYS A 189 -15.34 20.77 -29.70
N ALA A 190 -16.16 19.73 -29.58
CA ALA A 190 -16.55 18.85 -30.69
C ALA A 190 -15.33 18.36 -31.50
N ALA A 191 -14.25 17.98 -30.80
CA ALA A 191 -13.01 17.56 -31.43
C ALA A 191 -13.21 16.28 -32.27
N SER A 192 -12.46 16.13 -33.36
CA SER A 192 -12.56 14.96 -34.23
C SER A 192 -12.26 13.66 -33.46
N THR A 193 -12.90 12.55 -33.86
CA THR A 193 -12.68 11.22 -33.24
C THR A 193 -11.19 10.84 -33.20
N GLN A 194 -10.43 11.20 -34.25
CA GLN A 194 -8.99 10.97 -34.32
C GLN A 194 -8.21 11.82 -33.30
N THR A 195 -8.57 13.09 -33.14
CA THR A 195 -7.96 13.97 -32.13
C THR A 195 -8.24 13.47 -30.72
N SER A 196 -9.49 13.08 -30.45
CA SER A 196 -9.90 12.57 -29.13
C SER A 196 -9.23 11.24 -28.78
N PHE A 197 -9.10 10.34 -29.76
CA PHE A 197 -8.32 9.11 -29.62
C PHE A 197 -6.84 9.42 -29.33
N ALA A 198 -6.21 10.30 -30.11
CA ALA A 198 -4.79 10.62 -29.96
C ALA A 198 -4.46 11.20 -28.57
N VAL A 199 -5.25 12.18 -28.09
CA VAL A 199 -5.04 12.79 -26.76
C VAL A 199 -5.26 11.76 -25.64
N THR A 200 -6.30 10.92 -25.75
CA THR A 200 -6.57 9.88 -24.76
C THR A 200 -5.46 8.84 -24.70
N CYS A 201 -4.92 8.43 -25.85
CA CYS A 201 -3.79 7.50 -25.94
C CYS A 201 -2.50 8.11 -25.38
N LEU A 202 -2.22 9.40 -25.60
CA LEU A 202 -1.04 10.08 -25.03
C LEU A 202 -1.09 10.15 -23.49
N LEU A 203 -2.26 10.45 -22.91
CA LEU A 203 -2.41 10.49 -21.46
C LEU A 203 -2.30 9.08 -20.84
N ARG A 204 -2.98 8.08 -21.42
CA ARG A 204 -2.84 6.69 -21.00
C ARG A 204 -1.42 6.15 -21.18
N ALA A 205 -0.63 6.70 -22.12
CA ALA A 205 0.76 6.31 -22.29
C ALA A 205 1.61 6.74 -21.09
N PHE A 206 1.42 7.97 -20.61
CA PHE A 206 2.01 8.45 -19.36
C PHE A 206 1.62 7.57 -18.17
N ASP A 207 0.33 7.22 -18.06
CA ASP A 207 -0.19 6.33 -17.01
C ASP A 207 0.48 4.95 -17.04
N THR A 208 0.60 4.33 -18.22
CA THR A 208 1.31 3.05 -18.36
C THR A 208 2.78 3.13 -18.02
N MET A 209 3.44 4.27 -18.28
CA MET A 209 4.87 4.43 -18.06
C MET A 209 5.25 4.25 -16.58
N TRP A 210 4.36 4.62 -15.65
CA TRP A 210 4.53 4.35 -14.21
C TRP A 210 4.58 2.84 -13.92
N PHE A 211 3.65 2.06 -14.47
CA PHE A 211 3.59 0.61 -14.23
C PHE A 211 4.73 -0.14 -14.93
N VAL A 212 5.17 0.33 -16.10
CA VAL A 212 6.41 -0.16 -16.76
C VAL A 212 7.63 0.15 -15.88
N TRP A 213 7.76 1.37 -15.36
CA TRP A 213 8.85 1.73 -14.44
C TRP A 213 8.88 0.82 -13.21
N MET A 214 7.72 0.55 -12.59
CA MET A 214 7.60 -0.36 -11.44
C MET A 214 7.93 -1.83 -11.77
N LEU A 215 7.71 -2.27 -13.01
CA LEU A 215 8.08 -3.60 -13.49
C LEU A 215 9.61 -3.77 -13.64
N VAL A 216 10.27 -2.74 -14.19
CA VAL A 216 11.71 -2.70 -14.47
C VAL A 216 12.53 -2.40 -13.21
N ARG A 217 12.11 -1.40 -12.43
CA ARG A 217 12.74 -0.94 -11.19
C ARG A 217 11.80 -1.15 -10.00
N PRO A 218 11.67 -2.39 -9.49
CA PRO A 218 10.88 -2.65 -8.29
C PRO A 218 11.47 -1.88 -7.10
N VAL A 219 10.58 -1.33 -6.27
CA VAL A 219 10.93 -0.59 -5.05
C VAL A 219 11.48 -1.60 -4.02
N SER A 220 12.43 -1.20 -3.16
CA SER A 220 12.97 -2.08 -2.10
C SER A 220 11.95 -2.54 -1.05
N ARG A 221 10.75 -1.96 -1.03
CA ARG A 221 9.76 -2.01 0.05
C ARG A 221 8.82 -3.23 0.06
N ALA A 222 8.77 -4.02 -1.01
CA ALA A 222 7.96 -5.24 -1.07
C ALA A 222 8.64 -6.27 -1.99
N SER A 223 8.25 -7.55 -1.92
CA SER A 223 8.85 -8.58 -2.77
C SER A 223 8.74 -8.25 -4.26
N VAL A 224 9.88 -8.30 -4.97
CA VAL A 224 10.01 -8.03 -6.41
C VAL A 224 8.98 -8.83 -7.21
N ARG A 225 8.74 -10.09 -6.84
CA ARG A 225 7.74 -10.95 -7.47
C ARG A 225 6.34 -10.34 -7.35
N THR A 226 5.91 -9.96 -6.15
CA THR A 226 4.57 -9.40 -5.93
C THR A 226 4.37 -8.03 -6.56
N GLN A 227 5.42 -7.20 -6.61
CA GLN A 227 5.37 -5.92 -7.33
C GLN A 227 5.22 -6.13 -8.82
N ARG A 228 6.00 -7.05 -9.41
CA ARG A 228 5.89 -7.39 -10.83
C ARG A 228 4.53 -8.02 -11.17
N GLU A 229 3.99 -8.88 -10.32
CA GLU A 229 2.65 -9.44 -10.52
C GLU A 229 1.55 -8.35 -10.50
N PHE A 230 1.63 -7.35 -9.62
CA PHE A 230 0.71 -6.20 -9.63
C PHE A 230 0.94 -5.24 -10.81
N ALA A 231 2.20 -4.99 -11.19
CA ALA A 231 2.54 -4.21 -12.37
C ALA A 231 1.98 -4.86 -13.65
N LEU A 232 2.19 -6.16 -13.83
CA LEU A 232 1.64 -6.93 -14.95
C LEU A 232 0.10 -6.91 -14.94
N PHE A 233 -0.53 -7.07 -13.78
CA PHE A 233 -1.99 -6.97 -13.65
C PHE A 233 -2.54 -5.63 -14.15
N ALA A 234 -1.91 -4.52 -13.78
CA ALA A 234 -2.26 -3.19 -14.26
C ALA A 234 -1.93 -2.99 -15.77
N LEU A 235 -0.78 -3.48 -16.23
CA LEU A 235 -0.38 -3.38 -17.64
C LEU A 235 -1.31 -4.17 -18.57
N VAL A 236 -1.83 -5.32 -18.15
CA VAL A 236 -2.86 -6.06 -18.91
C VAL A 236 -4.14 -5.23 -19.05
N TYR A 237 -4.60 -4.58 -17.98
CA TYR A 237 -5.75 -3.68 -18.04
C TYR A 237 -5.54 -2.54 -19.07
N TYR A 238 -4.37 -1.88 -19.04
CA TYR A 238 -4.07 -0.83 -20.01
C TYR A 238 -3.91 -1.36 -21.44
N ALA A 239 -3.28 -2.53 -21.63
CA ALA A 239 -3.14 -3.16 -22.95
C ALA A 239 -4.52 -3.44 -23.57
N SER A 240 -5.44 -4.05 -22.81
CA SER A 240 -6.83 -4.22 -23.25
C SER A 240 -7.53 -2.87 -23.50
N SER A 241 -7.17 -1.82 -22.76
CA SER A 241 -7.71 -0.46 -22.98
C SER A 241 -7.29 0.18 -24.30
N TYR A 242 -6.08 -0.10 -24.78
CA TYR A 242 -5.65 0.31 -26.13
C TYR A 242 -6.32 -0.53 -27.20
N VAL A 243 -6.45 -1.84 -26.99
CA VAL A 243 -7.08 -2.75 -27.96
C VAL A 243 -8.53 -2.32 -28.22
N TYR A 244 -9.36 -2.10 -27.20
CA TYR A 244 -10.74 -1.64 -27.45
C TYR A 244 -10.77 -0.23 -28.06
N ALA A 245 -9.86 0.67 -27.67
CA ALA A 245 -9.81 2.02 -28.24
C ALA A 245 -9.45 2.02 -29.74
N VAL A 246 -8.53 1.14 -30.16
CA VAL A 246 -8.18 0.94 -31.58
C VAL A 246 -9.34 0.30 -32.34
N LEU A 247 -10.04 -0.68 -31.75
CA LEU A 247 -11.22 -1.29 -32.37
C LEU A 247 -12.36 -0.27 -32.60
N ILE A 248 -12.60 0.64 -31.64
CA ILE A 248 -13.52 1.78 -31.80
C ILE A 248 -13.10 2.69 -32.96
N LEU A 249 -11.81 3.01 -33.08
CA LEU A 249 -11.27 3.83 -34.17
C LEU A 249 -11.42 3.15 -35.54
N MET A 250 -11.30 1.82 -35.59
CA MET A 250 -11.54 1.00 -36.79
C MET A 250 -13.03 0.72 -37.06
N HIS A 251 -13.95 1.34 -36.31
CA HIS A 251 -15.41 1.12 -36.37
C HIS A 251 -15.86 -0.33 -36.07
N ASN A 252 -14.98 -1.16 -35.51
CA ASN A 252 -15.31 -2.52 -35.06
C ASN A 252 -15.83 -2.50 -33.63
N TYR A 253 -17.10 -2.14 -33.51
CA TYR A 253 -17.76 -1.94 -32.22
C TYR A 253 -18.10 -3.23 -31.47
N THR A 254 -18.38 -4.33 -32.19
CA THR A 254 -18.73 -5.64 -31.60
C THR A 254 -17.55 -6.20 -30.83
N ASP A 255 -16.37 -6.21 -31.44
CA ASP A 255 -15.17 -6.78 -30.83
C ASP A 255 -14.65 -5.85 -29.73
N SER A 256 -14.78 -4.53 -29.91
CA SER A 256 -14.55 -3.56 -28.85
C SER A 256 -15.39 -3.84 -27.61
N ALA A 257 -16.70 -4.09 -27.76
CA ALA A 257 -17.58 -4.39 -26.62
C ALA A 257 -17.12 -5.65 -25.87
N MET A 258 -16.70 -6.71 -26.58
CA MET A 258 -16.14 -7.92 -25.98
C MET A 258 -14.86 -7.62 -25.19
N VAL A 259 -13.94 -6.84 -25.76
CA VAL A 259 -12.70 -6.46 -25.06
C VAL A 259 -13.00 -5.59 -23.84
N VAL A 260 -13.98 -4.69 -23.89
CA VAL A 260 -14.44 -3.92 -22.72
C VAL A 260 -14.98 -4.85 -21.62
N PHE A 261 -15.85 -5.81 -21.94
CA PHE A 261 -16.37 -6.77 -20.95
C PHE A 261 -15.24 -7.58 -20.29
N CYS A 262 -14.31 -8.12 -21.09
CA CYS A 262 -13.13 -8.82 -20.58
C CYS A 262 -12.25 -7.93 -19.68
N THR A 263 -12.04 -6.67 -20.06
CA THR A 263 -11.28 -5.67 -19.29
C THR A 263 -11.93 -5.39 -17.92
N VAL A 264 -13.26 -5.31 -17.89
CA VAL A 264 -14.05 -5.08 -16.67
C VAL A 264 -14.00 -6.28 -15.73
N ILE A 265 -14.12 -7.49 -16.27
CA ILE A 265 -13.97 -8.72 -15.49
C ILE A 265 -12.55 -8.83 -14.93
N TRP A 266 -11.52 -8.54 -15.73
CA TRP A 266 -10.12 -8.52 -15.26
C TRP A 266 -9.92 -7.53 -14.10
N ALA A 267 -10.44 -6.30 -14.21
CA ALA A 267 -10.35 -5.29 -13.17
C ALA A 267 -11.01 -5.71 -11.84
N SER A 268 -12.00 -6.63 -11.85
CA SER A 268 -12.66 -7.10 -10.63
C SER A 268 -11.73 -7.80 -9.64
N PHE A 269 -10.62 -8.38 -10.12
CA PHE A 269 -9.61 -9.05 -9.30
C PHE A 269 -8.66 -8.10 -8.56
N ALA A 270 -8.79 -6.77 -8.74
CA ALA A 270 -7.88 -5.79 -8.15
C ALA A 270 -7.66 -5.95 -6.63
N PRO A 271 -8.70 -6.15 -5.77
CA PRO A 271 -8.49 -6.26 -4.32
C PRO A 271 -7.60 -7.44 -3.93
N PHE A 272 -7.58 -8.53 -4.72
CA PHE A 272 -6.72 -9.68 -4.49
C PHE A 272 -5.24 -9.36 -4.75
N PHE A 273 -4.93 -8.71 -5.88
CA PHE A 273 -3.55 -8.30 -6.18
C PHE A 273 -3.06 -7.22 -5.20
N VAL A 274 -3.92 -6.25 -4.85
CA VAL A 274 -3.63 -5.25 -3.82
C VAL A 274 -3.35 -5.92 -2.48
N TRP A 275 -4.17 -6.88 -2.05
CA TRP A 275 -3.91 -7.62 -0.80
C TRP A 275 -2.58 -8.38 -0.82
N ARG A 276 -2.25 -9.09 -1.91
CA ARG A 276 -0.97 -9.81 -2.02
C ARG A 276 0.23 -8.86 -1.97
N LEU A 277 0.11 -7.69 -2.57
CA LEU A 277 1.14 -6.65 -2.57
C LEU A 277 1.31 -6.01 -1.18
N LEU A 278 0.23 -5.60 -0.52
CA LEU A 278 0.27 -5.03 0.83
C LEU A 278 0.68 -6.05 1.90
N ARG A 279 0.40 -7.34 1.66
CA ARG A 279 0.96 -8.43 2.46
C ARG A 279 2.47 -8.52 2.30
N ALA A 280 3.00 -8.44 1.08
CA ALA A 280 4.44 -8.44 0.85
C ALA A 280 5.15 -7.16 1.35
N ASP A 281 4.49 -6.00 1.31
CA ASP A 281 4.96 -4.78 1.97
C ASP A 281 5.00 -4.98 3.49
N THR A 282 3.95 -5.56 4.08
CA THR A 282 3.95 -5.95 5.50
C THR A 282 5.08 -6.94 5.81
N GLU A 283 5.31 -7.95 4.97
CA GLU A 283 6.40 -8.92 5.16
C GLU A 283 7.77 -8.24 5.07
N HIS A 284 7.96 -7.18 4.27
CA HIS A 284 9.16 -6.34 4.31
C HIS A 284 9.26 -5.50 5.61
N TRP A 285 8.20 -4.82 6.04
CA TRP A 285 8.19 -4.08 7.32
C TRP A 285 8.32 -4.99 8.55
N ARG A 286 7.97 -6.27 8.42
CA ARG A 286 8.23 -7.32 9.42
C ARG A 286 9.57 -8.01 9.21
N GLY A 287 10.15 -7.91 8.03
CA GLY A 287 11.53 -8.22 7.72
C GLY A 287 12.50 -7.27 8.42
N LEU A 288 12.04 -6.16 9.01
CA LEU A 288 12.78 -5.46 10.07
C LEU A 288 12.95 -6.30 11.34
N SER A 289 12.07 -7.27 11.62
CA SER A 289 12.21 -8.23 12.72
C SER A 289 13.13 -9.40 12.36
N GLU A 290 13.09 -9.90 11.12
CA GLU A 290 14.08 -10.89 10.67
C GLU A 290 15.46 -10.27 10.52
N ARG A 291 15.56 -9.08 9.89
CA ARG A 291 16.81 -8.31 9.87
C ARG A 291 17.24 -7.83 11.24
N ALA A 292 16.34 -7.59 12.20
CA ALA A 292 16.75 -7.30 13.58
C ALA A 292 17.29 -8.56 14.27
N CYS A 293 16.72 -9.75 14.05
CA CYS A 293 17.28 -11.01 14.54
C CYS A 293 18.61 -11.36 13.86
N GLU A 294 18.71 -11.21 12.53
CA GLU A 294 19.96 -11.33 11.78
C GLU A 294 20.97 -10.27 12.25
N PHE A 295 20.56 -9.02 12.50
CA PHE A 295 21.43 -8.01 13.14
C PHE A 295 21.85 -8.47 14.53
N GLN A 296 20.96 -9.01 15.35
CA GLN A 296 21.29 -9.51 16.69
C GLN A 296 22.28 -10.67 16.65
N GLN A 297 22.23 -11.48 15.57
CA GLN A 297 23.14 -12.57 15.31
C GLN A 297 24.47 -12.06 14.71
N HIS A 298 24.44 -11.07 13.82
CA HIS A 298 25.63 -10.42 13.28
C HIS A 298 26.34 -9.53 14.31
N PHE A 299 25.62 -8.94 15.27
CA PHE A 299 26.18 -8.27 16.46
C PHE A 299 26.83 -9.25 17.43
N ARG A 300 26.40 -10.53 17.43
CA ARG A 300 27.07 -11.61 18.15
C ARG A 300 28.30 -12.13 17.41
N GLU A 301 28.33 -12.05 16.08
CA GLU A 301 29.39 -12.60 15.23
C GLU A 301 30.49 -11.56 14.88
N ASN A 302 30.15 -10.29 14.73
CA ASN A 302 31.04 -9.19 14.34
C ASN A 302 31.04 -8.06 15.38
N GLN A 303 32.11 -7.98 16.20
CA GLN A 303 32.36 -6.85 17.10
C GLN A 303 32.92 -5.61 16.35
N GLY A 304 32.35 -5.24 15.20
CA GLY A 304 32.95 -4.26 14.30
C GLY A 304 31.96 -3.43 13.47
N MET A 305 32.04 -2.11 13.70
CA MET A 305 31.57 -0.98 12.87
C MET A 305 30.07 -0.61 12.83
N GLN A 306 29.85 0.68 13.13
CA GLN A 306 29.31 1.74 12.27
C GLN A 306 28.52 1.38 10.98
N GLU A 307 27.64 2.31 10.59
CA GLU A 307 26.66 2.26 9.48
C GLU A 307 25.45 1.32 9.76
N ILE A 308 24.15 1.69 9.64
CA ILE A 308 23.44 2.89 9.16
C ILE A 308 22.15 3.08 10.01
N VAL A 309 21.96 4.21 10.69
CA VAL A 309 20.61 4.65 11.16
C VAL A 309 20.48 6.17 11.04
N SER A 310 19.78 6.60 9.99
CA SER A 310 19.26 7.96 9.87
C SER A 310 18.17 8.25 10.91
N ALA A 311 17.86 9.52 11.16
CA ALA A 311 16.88 9.99 12.16
C ALA A 311 15.49 9.30 12.08
N GLN A 312 15.15 8.72 10.93
CA GLN A 312 13.95 7.90 10.74
C GLN A 312 13.92 6.63 11.62
N GLY A 313 15.06 5.98 11.84
CA GLY A 313 15.16 4.77 12.66
C GLY A 313 15.08 5.06 14.16
N LEU A 314 15.63 6.20 14.60
CA LEU A 314 15.44 6.70 15.97
C LEU A 314 13.94 6.86 16.27
N HIS A 315 13.18 7.54 15.39
CA HIS A 315 11.73 7.68 15.57
C HIS A 315 11.00 6.34 15.72
N VAL A 316 11.40 5.30 14.96
CA VAL A 316 10.81 3.95 15.07
C VAL A 316 11.20 3.27 16.39
N LEU A 317 12.46 3.36 16.81
CA LEU A 317 12.92 2.83 18.11
C LEU A 317 12.13 3.45 19.27
N LEU A 318 11.91 4.76 19.25
CA LEU A 318 11.15 5.47 20.29
C LEU A 318 9.67 5.09 20.31
N GLU A 319 9.03 4.87 19.16
CA GLU A 319 7.64 4.42 19.11
C GLU A 319 7.51 2.95 19.58
N MET A 320 8.50 2.10 19.29
CA MET A 320 8.56 0.71 19.78
C MET A 320 8.81 0.64 21.30
N HIS A 321 9.75 1.42 21.80
CA HIS A 321 10.19 1.45 23.20
C HIS A 321 9.56 2.59 24.00
N ARG A 322 8.37 3.04 23.60
CA ARG A 322 7.66 4.17 24.24
C ARG A 322 7.43 4.01 25.75
N LYS A 323 7.43 2.78 26.27
CA LYS A 323 7.32 2.47 27.71
C LYS A 323 8.63 2.63 28.48
N ASP A 324 9.76 2.56 27.77
CA ASP A 324 11.12 2.68 28.30
C ASP A 324 11.63 4.14 28.18
N LEU A 325 10.76 5.07 27.74
CA LEU A 325 11.04 6.50 27.66
C LEU A 325 10.85 7.19 29.02
N ILE A 326 11.91 7.84 29.48
CA ILE A 326 11.95 8.66 30.68
C ILE A 326 11.82 10.12 30.26
N ASP A 327 10.87 10.84 30.87
CA ASP A 327 10.77 12.30 30.74
C ASP A 327 11.97 12.94 31.46
N PHE A 328 12.63 13.90 30.80
CA PHE A 328 13.75 14.64 31.34
C PHE A 328 13.41 15.34 32.67
N ALA A 329 12.14 15.75 32.87
CA ALA A 329 11.68 16.33 34.12
C ALA A 329 11.83 15.39 35.35
N HIS A 330 11.97 14.08 35.12
CA HIS A 330 12.20 13.08 36.18
C HIS A 330 13.67 12.66 36.33
N LEU A 331 14.60 13.25 35.58
CA LEU A 331 16.00 12.86 35.52
C LEU A 331 16.94 14.01 35.92
N GLU A 332 17.48 13.95 37.14
CA GLU A 332 18.45 14.92 37.67
C GLU A 332 19.88 14.45 37.36
N LEU A 333 20.63 15.20 36.55
CA LEU A 333 22.07 14.98 36.35
C LEU A 333 22.87 15.64 37.49
N GLN A 334 23.86 14.94 38.02
CA GLN A 334 24.71 15.39 39.12
C GLN A 334 26.20 15.40 38.69
N GLN A 335 27.07 14.69 39.41
CA GLN A 335 28.52 14.66 39.17
C GLN A 335 28.89 13.75 37.97
N VAL A 336 29.91 14.12 37.19
CA VAL A 336 30.53 13.23 36.19
C VAL A 336 31.21 12.05 36.90
N LEU A 337 30.89 10.82 36.48
CA LEU A 337 31.55 9.57 36.91
C LEU A 337 32.65 9.15 35.94
N GLY A 338 32.48 9.43 34.64
CA GLY A 338 33.47 9.08 33.62
C GLY A 338 33.28 9.87 32.33
N VAL A 339 34.39 10.12 31.63
CA VAL A 339 34.43 10.84 30.34
C VAL A 339 34.90 9.86 29.28
N GLY A 340 34.10 9.65 28.24
CA GLY A 340 34.41 8.79 27.10
C GLY A 340 34.56 9.58 25.81
N ALA A 341 34.92 8.89 24.72
CA ALA A 341 35.11 9.54 23.42
C ALA A 341 33.81 10.03 22.75
N SER A 342 32.69 9.30 22.91
CA SER A 342 31.38 9.65 22.34
C SER A 342 30.28 9.94 23.36
N ALA A 343 30.51 9.65 24.65
CA ALA A 343 29.53 9.87 25.72
C ALA A 343 30.21 10.10 27.08
N ASN A 344 29.56 10.88 27.93
CA ASN A 344 29.95 11.10 29.33
C ASN A 344 28.97 10.39 30.26
N VAL A 345 29.47 9.71 31.28
CA VAL A 345 28.65 9.05 32.29
C VAL A 345 28.57 9.95 33.51
N TYR A 346 27.34 10.28 33.92
CA TYR A 346 27.03 11.07 35.10
C TYR A 346 26.38 10.20 36.16
N ARG A 347 26.60 10.54 37.42
CA ARG A 347 25.70 10.17 38.52
C ARG A 347 24.42 11.00 38.37
N GLY A 348 23.28 10.40 38.66
CA GLY A 348 22.01 11.11 38.64
C GLY A 348 20.98 10.55 39.62
N LYS A 349 19.81 11.17 39.62
CA LYS A 349 18.61 10.66 40.26
C LYS A 349 17.47 10.52 39.26
N LEU A 350 16.76 9.41 39.34
CA LEU A 350 15.52 9.14 38.62
C LEU A 350 14.35 9.18 39.60
N HIS A 351 13.29 9.92 39.26
CA HIS A 351 12.12 10.17 40.13
C HIS A 351 12.54 10.66 41.54
N SER A 352 13.51 11.58 41.61
CA SER A 352 14.09 12.20 42.82
C SER A 352 14.72 11.26 43.87
N SER A 353 14.62 9.95 43.71
CA SER A 353 14.92 8.96 44.76
C SER A 353 15.85 7.84 44.31
N ILE A 354 15.73 7.35 43.07
CA ILE A 354 16.51 6.23 42.55
C ILE A 354 17.87 6.77 42.08
N GLN A 355 18.96 6.29 42.68
CA GLN A 355 20.32 6.60 42.25
C GLN A 355 20.63 5.88 40.93
N VAL A 356 21.05 6.62 39.91
CA VAL A 356 21.29 6.10 38.55
C VAL A 356 22.64 6.53 37.99
N ALA A 357 23.15 5.72 37.06
CA ALA A 357 24.21 6.13 36.14
C ALA A 357 23.56 6.54 34.81
N VAL A 358 23.88 7.75 34.32
CA VAL A 358 23.30 8.32 33.10
C VAL A 358 24.41 8.51 32.07
N LYS A 359 24.38 7.70 31.00
CA LYS A 359 25.27 7.84 29.86
C LYS A 359 24.67 8.86 28.89
N VAL A 360 25.28 10.04 28.81
CA VAL A 360 24.81 11.18 28.02
C VAL A 360 25.68 11.32 26.77
N TYR A 361 25.04 11.30 25.61
CA TYR A 361 25.66 11.61 24.33
C TYR A 361 25.40 13.09 24.04
N SER A 362 26.46 13.90 24.06
CA SER A 362 26.42 15.35 23.84
C SER A 362 27.45 15.78 22.79
N PRO A 363 27.28 15.40 21.51
CA PRO A 363 28.13 15.91 20.44
C PRO A 363 27.78 17.39 20.14
N THR A 364 28.73 18.13 19.57
CA THR A 364 28.50 19.52 19.11
C THR A 364 27.51 19.61 17.95
N GLU A 365 27.42 18.55 17.13
CA GLU A 365 26.39 18.33 16.12
C GLU A 365 25.92 16.87 16.23
N ILE A 366 24.60 16.63 16.22
CA ILE A 366 24.07 15.26 16.32
C ILE A 366 24.28 14.55 14.96
N SER A 367 25.35 13.78 14.85
CA SER A 367 25.63 12.97 13.66
C SER A 367 24.73 11.72 13.59
N GLU A 368 24.53 11.19 12.38
CA GLU A 368 23.83 9.90 12.20
C GLU A 368 24.57 8.75 12.90
N SER A 369 25.90 8.83 13.06
CA SER A 369 26.68 7.85 13.82
C SER A 369 26.38 7.86 15.32
N THR A 370 26.21 9.04 15.95
CA THR A 370 25.83 9.10 17.38
C THR A 370 24.42 8.58 17.61
N ILE A 371 23.49 8.86 16.67
CA ILE A 371 22.13 8.31 16.70
C ILE A 371 22.15 6.78 16.57
N LEU A 372 22.99 6.26 15.67
CA LEU A 372 23.18 4.83 15.46
C LEU A 372 23.69 4.15 16.74
N GLU A 373 24.81 4.62 17.32
CA GLU A 373 25.39 4.08 18.56
C GLU A 373 24.36 4.04 19.70
N PHE A 374 23.67 5.16 19.95
CA PHE A 374 22.61 5.23 20.94
C PHE A 374 21.48 4.22 20.66
N SER A 375 21.02 4.11 19.41
CA SER A 375 19.91 3.22 19.04
C SER A 375 20.25 1.74 19.20
N GLN A 376 21.50 1.35 18.92
CA GLN A 376 22.00 -0.01 19.08
C GLN A 376 22.08 -0.39 20.57
N GLU A 377 22.66 0.48 21.39
CA GLU A 377 22.79 0.25 22.83
C GLU A 377 21.42 0.23 23.53
N ALA A 378 20.52 1.14 23.16
CA ALA A 378 19.12 1.14 23.60
C ALA A 378 18.38 -0.18 23.27
N ALA A 379 18.49 -0.66 22.03
CA ALA A 379 17.83 -1.90 21.60
C ALA A 379 18.37 -3.15 22.31
N LEU A 380 19.67 -3.18 22.62
CA LEU A 380 20.27 -4.27 23.38
C LEU A 380 19.86 -4.23 24.86
N CYS A 381 19.98 -3.07 25.52
CA CYS A 381 19.70 -2.93 26.95
C CYS A 381 18.22 -3.14 27.30
N THR A 382 17.28 -2.80 26.40
CA THR A 382 15.85 -3.10 26.59
C THR A 382 15.52 -4.60 26.56
N ALA A 383 16.32 -5.41 25.86
CA ALA A 383 16.13 -6.86 25.74
C ALA A 383 16.82 -7.68 26.86
N LEU A 384 17.77 -7.10 27.59
CA LEU A 384 18.63 -7.79 28.56
C LEU A 384 18.17 -7.55 30.01
N LYS A 385 17.75 -8.61 30.69
CA LYS A 385 17.41 -8.60 32.14
C LYS A 385 17.98 -9.85 32.81
N HIS A 386 19.05 -9.68 33.59
CA HIS A 386 19.76 -10.76 34.26
C HIS A 386 20.55 -10.18 35.46
N PRO A 387 20.67 -10.85 36.63
CA PRO A 387 21.36 -10.30 37.81
C PRO A 387 22.84 -9.94 37.60
N ASN A 388 23.49 -10.52 36.58
CA ASN A 388 24.90 -10.22 36.24
C ASN A 388 25.03 -9.20 35.08
N ILE A 389 23.95 -8.50 34.72
CA ILE A 389 23.93 -7.43 33.72
C ILE A 389 23.38 -6.18 34.40
N VAL A 390 24.09 -5.06 34.27
CA VAL A 390 23.70 -3.77 34.86
C VAL A 390 22.27 -3.42 34.43
N LEU A 391 21.38 -3.24 35.40
CA LEU A 391 19.97 -2.97 35.18
C LEU A 391 19.77 -1.69 34.36
N PHE A 392 19.08 -1.83 33.24
CA PHE A 392 18.62 -0.71 32.42
C PHE A 392 17.26 -0.20 32.92
N HIS A 393 17.17 1.11 33.21
CA HIS A 393 15.94 1.77 33.63
C HIS A 393 15.15 2.36 32.46
N GLY A 394 15.83 2.81 31.40
CA GLY A 394 15.19 3.46 30.26
C GLY A 394 16.10 4.46 29.55
N MET A 395 15.54 5.18 28.59
CA MET A 395 16.24 6.20 27.80
C MET A 395 15.49 7.54 27.85
N CYS A 396 16.24 8.63 27.77
CA CYS A 396 15.71 9.99 27.82
C CYS A 396 16.19 10.79 26.59
N ILE A 397 15.34 11.66 26.07
CA ILE A 397 15.67 12.57 24.97
C ILE A 397 15.35 14.00 25.40
N CYS A 398 16.37 14.86 25.36
CA CYS A 398 16.25 16.28 25.68
C CYS A 398 17.15 17.04 24.69
N PRO A 399 16.64 17.43 23.50
CA PRO A 399 17.47 17.97 22.43
C PRO A 399 18.32 19.16 22.91
N PRO A 400 19.64 19.19 22.63
CA PRO A 400 20.38 18.34 21.68
C PRO A 400 20.91 17.00 22.23
N SER A 401 20.67 16.67 23.49
CA SER A 401 21.23 15.46 24.13
C SER A 401 20.28 14.26 24.10
N ILE A 402 20.87 13.06 24.04
CA ILE A 402 20.20 11.77 24.22
C ILE A 402 20.91 10.97 25.30
N CYS A 403 20.16 10.24 26.12
CA CYS A 403 20.68 9.64 27.36
C CYS A 403 20.18 8.21 27.56
N LEU A 404 21.04 7.32 28.06
CA LEU A 404 20.70 5.98 28.55
C LEU A 404 20.85 5.94 30.07
N VAL A 405 19.87 5.36 30.77
CA VAL A 405 19.77 5.38 32.24
C VAL A 405 19.88 3.96 32.79
N TYR A 406 20.84 3.76 33.68
CA TYR A 406 21.19 2.49 34.30
C TYR A 406 21.17 2.60 35.83
N GLU A 407 21.15 1.46 36.53
CA GLU A 407 21.42 1.45 37.97
C GLU A 407 22.83 1.97 38.28
N LEU A 408 23.01 2.56 39.46
CA LEU A 408 24.32 3.02 39.91
C LEU A 408 25.11 1.90 40.61
N CYS A 409 26.07 1.31 39.90
CA CYS A 409 27.02 0.36 40.48
C CYS A 409 28.00 1.05 41.46
N ARG A 410 28.65 0.26 42.33
CA ARG A 410 29.63 0.76 43.32
C ARG A 410 30.94 1.29 42.70
N GLY A 411 31.29 0.81 41.52
CA GLY A 411 32.52 1.10 40.79
C GLY A 411 32.71 0.10 39.64
N SER A 412 33.79 0.26 38.88
CA SER A 412 34.20 -0.72 37.87
C SER A 412 34.93 -1.92 38.49
N LEU A 413 35.15 -2.97 37.69
CA LEU A 413 36.00 -4.09 38.10
C LEU A 413 37.46 -3.64 38.35
N GLU A 414 37.94 -2.65 37.61
CA GLU A 414 39.28 -2.09 37.81
C GLU A 414 39.39 -1.37 39.16
N ASP A 415 38.36 -0.61 39.55
CA ASP A 415 38.31 0.02 40.88
C ASP A 415 38.31 -1.03 41.98
N ALA A 416 37.57 -2.14 41.81
CA ALA A 416 37.56 -3.23 42.78
C ALA A 416 38.95 -3.89 42.92
N LEU A 417 39.61 -4.20 41.80
CA LEU A 417 40.95 -4.83 41.79
C LEU A 417 42.06 -3.91 42.31
N ARG A 418 41.95 -2.59 42.09
CA ARG A 418 42.88 -1.61 42.66
C ARG A 418 42.68 -1.46 44.17
N ASN A 419 41.43 -1.44 44.64
CA ASN A 419 41.11 -1.28 46.05
C ASN A 419 41.36 -2.56 46.89
N SER A 420 41.24 -3.76 46.31
CA SER A 420 41.53 -5.03 47.00
C SER A 420 43.01 -5.21 47.40
N LEU A 421 43.90 -4.35 46.94
CA LEU A 421 45.29 -4.27 47.40
C LEU A 421 45.46 -3.47 48.70
N SER A 422 44.37 -2.93 49.27
CA SER A 422 44.45 -1.95 50.37
C SER A 422 43.60 -2.24 51.62
N ASN A 423 42.69 -3.23 51.62
CA ASN A 423 41.95 -3.62 52.82
C ASN A 423 41.53 -5.10 52.83
N ASP A 424 41.53 -5.66 54.04
CA ASP A 424 41.23 -7.07 54.34
C ASP A 424 39.73 -7.37 54.16
N HIS A 425 39.41 -8.35 53.30
CA HIS A 425 38.03 -8.67 52.94
C HIS A 425 37.39 -9.63 53.94
N THR A 426 36.78 -9.08 54.98
CA THR A 426 35.62 -9.76 55.61
C THR A 426 34.41 -9.61 54.69
N GLU A 427 33.83 -10.72 54.24
CA GLU A 427 32.54 -10.72 53.54
C GLU A 427 31.39 -10.63 54.56
N PRO A 428 30.51 -9.63 54.42
CA PRO A 428 29.12 -9.80 54.83
C PRO A 428 28.14 -9.45 53.70
N LEU A 429 26.90 -9.95 53.87
CA LEU A 429 25.69 -9.62 53.09
C LEU A 429 25.41 -10.41 51.81
N TRP A 430 25.38 -11.74 51.94
CA TRP A 430 24.30 -12.52 51.33
C TRP A 430 23.38 -13.05 52.44
N PRO A 431 22.06 -12.83 52.40
CA PRO A 431 21.13 -13.63 53.20
C PRO A 431 21.11 -15.06 52.64
N LYS A 432 21.05 -16.06 53.53
CA LYS A 432 20.90 -17.49 53.18
C LYS A 432 19.48 -17.80 52.73
#